data_AF-A0A842KVT0-F1
#
_entry.id   AF-A0A842KVT0-F1
#
_cell.length_a   1.000
_cell.length_b   1.000
_cell.length_c   1.000
_cell.angle_alpha   90.00
_cell.angle_beta   90.00
_cell.angle_gamma   90.00
#
_symmetry.space_group_name_H-M   'P 1'
#
loop_
_entity.id
_entity.type
_entity.pdbx_description
1 polymer ?
#
loop_
_entity_poly.entity_id
_entity_poly.type
_entity_poly.pdbx_seq_one_letter_code
_entity_poly.pdbx_strand_id
1 'polypeptide(L)' 'MIFGSYAENRYTVASDIDILVVYEGKRLEDDYYIIWDILQLPEVQLHIYTLEELKLKSSGSSFLKEVEKGITLFSSI' A
#
# COMPACT_ATOMS: atom_id res chain seq x y z
N MET A 1 3.16 3.28 2.97
CA MET A 1 4.22 3.30 1.93
C MET A 1 3.57 3.67 0.61
N ILE A 2 4.24 4.44 -0.25
CA ILE A 2 3.84 4.58 -1.65
C ILE A 2 4.67 3.65 -2.53
N PHE A 3 4.08 3.08 -3.56
CA PHE A 3 4.81 2.26 -4.55
C PHE A 3 4.31 2.59 -5.97
N GLY A 4 4.75 1.82 -6.97
CA GLY A 4 4.32 2.02 -8.35
C GLY A 4 4.84 3.31 -8.97
N SER A 5 4.08 3.89 -9.90
CA SER A 5 4.57 4.98 -10.76
C SER A 5 4.90 6.26 -10.00
N TYR A 6 4.23 6.54 -8.89
CA TYR A 6 4.55 7.69 -8.04
C TYR A 6 5.87 7.51 -7.31
N ALA A 7 6.14 6.31 -6.77
CA ALA A 7 7.41 6.03 -6.10
C ALA A 7 8.60 6.03 -7.08
N GLU A 8 8.39 5.61 -8.32
CA GLU A 8 9.43 5.55 -9.36
C GLU A 8 9.55 6.84 -10.21
N ASN A 9 8.77 7.88 -9.92
CA ASN A 9 8.71 9.12 -10.71
C ASN A 9 8.37 8.89 -12.21
N ARG A 10 7.51 7.90 -12.49
CA ARG A 10 6.97 7.53 -13.82
C ARG A 10 5.48 7.84 -13.98
N TYR A 11 4.89 8.59 -13.05
CA TYR A 11 3.46 8.89 -13.04
C TYR A 11 3.07 9.88 -14.15
N THR A 12 1.81 9.82 -14.56
CA THR A 12 1.20 10.73 -15.53
C THR A 12 -0.03 11.37 -14.91
N VAL A 13 -0.68 12.28 -15.64
CA VAL A 13 -1.94 12.92 -15.20
C VAL A 13 -3.10 11.94 -14.98
N ALA A 14 -2.99 10.70 -15.43
CA ALA A 14 -4.01 9.66 -15.27
C ALA A 14 -3.58 8.54 -14.30
N SER A 15 -2.49 8.74 -13.56
CA SER A 15 -1.97 7.74 -12.63
C SER A 15 -2.63 7.87 -11.27
N ASP A 16 -3.11 6.76 -10.72
CA ASP A 16 -3.48 6.67 -9.30
C ASP A 16 -2.23 6.62 -8.41
N ILE A 17 -2.38 7.01 -7.14
CA ILE A 17 -1.36 6.87 -6.10
C ILE A 17 -1.55 5.52 -5.40
N ASP A 18 -0.62 4.59 -5.63
CA ASP A 18 -0.61 3.29 -4.97
C ASP A 18 -0.08 3.40 -3.53
N ILE A 19 -0.95 3.16 -2.54
CA ILE A 19 -0.59 3.20 -1.12
C ILE A 19 -0.70 1.80 -0.52
N LEU A 20 0.40 1.33 0.07
CA LEU A 20 0.45 0.12 0.88
C LEU A 20 0.41 0.48 2.37
N VAL A 21 -0.58 -0.06 3.08
CA VAL A 21 -0.69 -0.06 4.55
C VAL A 21 -0.53 -1.48 5.06
N VAL A 22 0.40 -1.66 5.99
CA VAL A 22 0.66 -2.93 6.66
C VAL A 22 0.56 -2.73 8.15
N TYR A 23 -0.18 -3.60 8.83
CA TYR A 23 -0.34 -3.55 10.28
C TYR A 23 -0.21 -4.93 10.91
N GLU A 24 0.15 -4.97 12.19
CA GLU A 24 0.19 -6.20 12.98
C GLU A 24 -1.16 -6.50 13.63
N GLY A 25 -1.46 -7.79 13.79
CA GLY A 25 -2.69 -8.26 14.43
C GLY A 25 -3.69 -8.87 13.44
N LYS A 26 -4.93 -9.03 13.90
CA LYS A 26 -6.01 -9.63 13.13
C LYS A 26 -6.56 -8.65 12.11
N ARG A 27 -6.95 -9.17 10.94
CA ARG A 27 -7.66 -8.41 9.93
C ARG A 27 -8.91 -7.77 10.54
N LEU A 28 -9.06 -6.47 10.38
CA LEU A 28 -10.29 -5.75 10.72
C LEU A 28 -11.22 -5.78 9.49
N GLU A 29 -12.51 -5.97 9.73
CA GLU A 29 -13.52 -6.04 8.66
C GLU A 29 -13.64 -4.70 7.90
N ASP A 30 -13.49 -3.59 8.63
CA ASP A 30 -13.63 -2.23 8.11
C ASP A 30 -12.30 -1.50 7.87
N ASP A 31 -11.16 -2.21 7.82
CA ASP A 31 -9.86 -1.54 7.69
C ASP A 31 -9.76 -0.65 6.45
N TYR A 32 -10.40 -1.03 5.35
CA TYR A 32 -10.50 -0.20 4.16
C TYR A 32 -11.17 1.15 4.46
N TYR A 33 -12.35 1.14 5.08
CA TYR A 33 -13.10 2.36 5.36
C TYR A 33 -12.38 3.25 6.36
N ILE A 34 -11.79 2.66 7.40
CA ILE A 34 -11.01 3.40 8.39
C ILE A 34 -9.84 4.14 7.72
N ILE A 35 -9.06 3.44 6.90
CA ILE A 35 -7.89 4.03 6.24
C ILE A 35 -8.32 5.05 5.17
N TRP A 36 -9.39 4.78 4.44
CA TRP A 36 -9.95 5.71 3.45
C TRP A 36 -10.40 7.03 4.11
N ASP A 37 -11.12 6.94 5.23
CA ASP A 37 -11.61 8.10 5.98
C ASP A 37 -10.48 8.92 6.62
N ILE A 38 -9.36 8.27 6.97
CA ILE A 38 -8.16 8.94 7.48
C ILE A 38 -7.40 9.66 6.37
N LEU A 39 -7.23 9.03 5.20
CA LEU A 39 -6.39 9.56 4.13
C LEU A 39 -7.09 10.68 3.35
N GLN A 40 -8.37 10.49 2.98
CA GLN A 40 -9.16 11.45 2.20
C GLN A 40 -8.44 12.02 0.96
N LEU A 41 -7.59 11.21 0.33
CA LEU A 41 -6.83 11.59 -0.84
C LEU A 41 -7.59 11.17 -2.11
N PRO A 42 -7.70 12.04 -3.13
CA PRO A 42 -8.26 11.67 -4.42
C PRO A 42 -7.32 10.70 -5.15
N GLU A 43 -7.89 9.88 -6.04
CA GLU A 43 -7.14 9.01 -6.98
C GLU A 43 -6.12 8.10 -6.28
N VAL A 44 -6.51 7.53 -5.13
CA VAL A 44 -5.70 6.58 -4.38
C VAL A 44 -6.18 5.16 -4.61
N GLN A 45 -5.23 4.28 -4.95
CA GLN A 45 -5.43 2.85 -4.88
C GLN A 45 -4.86 2.30 -3.57
N LEU A 46 -5.75 1.89 -2.66
CA LEU A 46 -5.37 1.36 -1.35
C LEU A 46 -5.12 -0.15 -1.39
N HIS A 47 -3.95 -0.53 -0.88
CA HIS A 47 -3.55 -1.90 -0.62
C HIS A 47 -3.33 -2.07 0.87
N ILE A 48 -4.22 -2.81 1.54
CA ILE A 48 -4.19 -2.99 2.99
C ILE A 48 -3.99 -4.47 3.29
N TYR A 49 -3.00 -4.78 4.13
CA TYR A 49 -2.69 -6.14 4.55
C TYR A 49 -2.31 -6.18 6.04
N THR A 50 -2.66 -7.28 6.70
CA THR A 50 -1.93 -7.64 7.92
C THR A 50 -0.51 -8.08 7.57
N LEU A 51 0.40 -8.03 8.54
CA LEU A 51 1.76 -8.54 8.37
C LEU A 51 1.76 -10.02 7.96
N GLU A 52 0.82 -10.82 8.46
CA GLU A 52 0.69 -12.23 8.11
C GLU A 52 0.21 -12.42 6.66
N GLU A 53 -0.82 -11.68 6.24
CA GLU A 53 -1.32 -11.71 4.86
C GLU A 53 -0.25 -11.31 3.84
N LEU A 54 0.56 -10.29 4.17
CA LEU A 54 1.65 -9.87 3.31
C LEU A 54 2.74 -10.94 3.21
N LYS A 55 3.07 -11.62 4.31
CA LYS A 55 4.04 -12.74 4.30
C LYS A 55 3.56 -13.94 3.50
N LEU A 56 2.24 -14.17 3.43
CA LEU A 56 1.64 -15.25 2.65
C LEU A 56 1.61 -14.96 1.14
N LYS A 57 1.81 -13.69 0.71
CA LYS A 57 1.98 -13.38 -0.70
C LYS A 57 3.24 -14.06 -1.23
N SER A 58 3.11 -14.78 -2.35
CA SER A 58 4.23 -15.52 -2.94
C SER A 58 5.40 -14.60 -3.30
N SER A 59 6.58 -14.95 -2.77
CA SER A 59 7.86 -14.34 -3.10
C SER A 59 8.06 -14.35 -4.62
N GLY A 60 8.24 -13.18 -5.22
CA GLY A 60 8.43 -13.02 -6.66
C GLY A 60 7.18 -12.61 -7.46
N SER A 61 6.03 -12.40 -6.81
CA SER A 61 4.89 -11.75 -7.46
C SER A 61 5.26 -10.36 -7.97
N SER A 62 4.68 -9.94 -9.11
CA SER A 62 4.89 -8.59 -9.67
C SER A 62 4.57 -7.50 -8.65
N PHE A 63 3.54 -7.72 -7.82
CA PHE A 63 3.18 -6.84 -6.73
C PHE A 63 4.33 -6.62 -5.74
N LEU A 64 4.93 -7.69 -5.21
CA LEU A 64 6.02 -7.55 -4.23
C LEU A 64 7.25 -6.86 -4.84
N LYS A 65 7.55 -7.10 -6.13
CA LYS A 65 8.64 -6.41 -6.84
C LYS A 65 8.40 -4.90 -6.95
N GLU A 66 7.16 -4.46 -7.12
CA GLU A 66 6.83 -3.04 -7.14
C GLU A 66 6.88 -2.44 -5.72
N VAL A 67 6.43 -3.18 -4.71
CA VAL A 67 6.51 -2.80 -3.29
C VAL A 67 7.95 -2.64 -2.82
N GLU A 68 8.87 -3.50 -3.25
CA GLU A 68 10.31 -3.42 -2.94
C GLU A 68 10.96 -2.11 -3.40
N LYS A 69 10.42 -1.48 -4.45
CA LYS A 69 10.88 -0.18 -4.95
C LYS A 69 10.14 1.00 -4.30
N GLY A 70 9.21 0.71 -3.38
CA GLY A 70 8.37 1.70 -2.73
C GLY A 70 9.15 2.63 -1.78
N ILE A 71 8.51 3.75 -1.45
CA ILE A 71 9.01 4.73 -0.49
C ILE A 71 8.19 4.63 0.80
N THR A 72 8.88 4.33 1.90
CA THR A 72 8.26 4.31 3.23
C THR A 72 8.03 5.73 3.72
N LEU A 73 6.76 6.11 3.86
CA LEU A 73 6.35 7.43 4.39
C LEU A 73 6.30 7.45 5.92
N PHE A 74 5.92 6.33 6.53
CA PHE A 74 5.78 6.18 7.97
C PHE A 74 6.11 4.75 8.37
N SER A 75 6.79 4.60 9.50
CA SER A 75 7.05 3.33 10.16
C SER A 75 7.07 3.60 11.67
N SER A 76 6.26 2.86 12.43
CA SER A 76 6.35 2.84 13.89
C SER A 76 6.90 1.49 14.31
N ILE A 77 7.91 1.52 15.17
CA ILE A 77 8.49 0.33 15.83
C ILE A 77 7.64 0.01 17.05
#